data_AF-A0A1V2RAE7-F1
#
_entry.id   AF-A0A1V2RAE7-F1
#
_cell.length_a   1.000
_cell.length_b   1.000
_cell.length_c   1.000
_cell.angle_alpha   90.00
_cell.angle_beta   90.00
_cell.angle_gamma   90.00
#
_symmetry.space_group_name_H-M   'P 1'
#
loop_
_entity.id
_entity.type
_entity.pdbx_description
1 polymer ?
#
loop_
_entity_poly.entity_id
_entity_poly.type
_entity_poly.pdbx_seq_one_letter_code
_entity_poly.pdbx_strand_id
1 'polypeptide(L)' 'MPDPTNEELWLIGRVMEHLDVRTRSGARTFLRRAGIQTVDYVTGPTGRPEARYQADAVRDAAAMRPGRGARTDLNRDA' A
#
# COMPACT_ATOMS: atom_id res chain seq x y z
N MET A 1 -2.07 -15.68 19.69
CA MET A 1 -2.71 -16.09 18.42
C MET A 1 -3.27 -14.83 17.79
N PRO A 2 -2.75 -14.31 16.67
CA PRO A 2 -3.45 -13.24 15.96
C PRO A 2 -4.77 -13.83 15.44
N ASP A 3 -5.86 -13.12 15.71
CA ASP A 3 -7.22 -13.53 15.36
C ASP A 3 -7.35 -13.56 13.82
N PRO A 4 -7.60 -14.73 13.19
CA PRO A 4 -7.62 -14.86 11.73
C PRO A 4 -8.90 -14.27 11.10
N THR A 5 -9.79 -13.68 11.89
CA THR A 5 -11.17 -13.35 11.48
C THR A 5 -11.41 -11.89 11.17
N ASN A 6 -10.38 -11.03 11.31
CA ASN A 6 -10.50 -9.61 11.00
C ASN A 6 -9.48 -9.21 9.92
N GLU A 7 -9.61 -9.83 8.74
CA GLU A 7 -8.89 -9.46 7.52
C GLU A 7 -9.35 -8.05 7.08
N GLU A 8 -8.78 -7.02 7.69
CA GLU A 8 -9.11 -5.63 7.37
C GLU A 8 -8.77 -5.34 5.91
N LEU A 9 -9.80 -5.07 5.10
CA LEU A 9 -9.63 -4.80 3.68
C LEU A 9 -9.58 -3.29 3.40
N TRP A 10 -8.53 -2.87 2.69
CA TRP A 10 -8.33 -1.47 2.32
C TRP A 10 -8.60 -1.22 0.84
N LEU A 11 -9.38 -0.17 0.58
CA LEU A 11 -9.45 0.43 -0.75
C LEU A 11 -8.15 1.16 -1.08
N ILE A 12 -7.90 1.36 -2.38
CA ILE A 12 -6.69 2.05 -2.85
C ILE A 12 -6.50 3.44 -2.21
N GLY A 13 -7.59 4.15 -1.87
CA GLY A 13 -7.52 5.44 -1.19
C GLY A 13 -6.89 5.34 0.20
N ARG A 14 -7.29 4.35 0.99
CA ARG A 14 -6.71 4.09 2.32
C ARG A 14 -5.25 3.66 2.23
N VAL A 15 -4.91 2.86 1.21
CA VAL A 15 -3.51 2.50 0.89
C VAL A 15 -2.69 3.75 0.58
N MET A 16 -3.23 4.71 -0.18
CA MET A 16 -2.53 5.96 -0.49
C MET A 16 -2.24 6.78 0.76
N GLU A 17 -3.22 6.93 1.65
CA GLU A 17 -3.06 7.61 2.94
C GLU A 17 -1.97 6.94 3.78
N HIS A 18 -2.00 5.60 3.88
CA HIS A 18 -1.03 4.86 4.68
C HIS A 18 0.41 4.96 4.12
N LEU A 19 0.56 4.91 2.80
CA LEU A 19 1.87 4.98 2.14
C LEU A 19 2.37 6.42 1.95
N ASP A 20 1.56 7.42 2.29
CA ASP A 20 1.81 8.85 2.04
C ASP A 20 2.15 9.13 0.56
N VAL A 21 1.35 8.59 -0.35
CA VAL A 21 1.51 8.77 -1.80
C VAL A 21 0.37 9.58 -2.40
N ARG A 22 0.72 10.57 -3.21
CA ARG A 22 -0.26 11.50 -3.81
C ARG A 22 -1.07 10.94 -4.96
N THR A 23 -0.63 9.83 -5.57
CA THR A 23 -1.28 9.28 -6.77
C THR A 23 -1.64 7.80 -6.59
N ARG A 24 -2.80 7.42 -7.14
CA ARG A 24 -3.23 6.00 -7.22
C ARG A 24 -2.23 5.15 -7.99
N SER A 25 -1.61 5.70 -9.04
CA SER A 25 -0.59 5.00 -9.83
C SER A 25 0.67 4.69 -9.01
N GLY A 26 1.09 5.60 -8.12
CA GLY A 26 2.18 5.36 -7.18
C GLY A 26 1.87 4.23 -6.19
N ALA A 27 0.66 4.26 -5.59
CA ALA A 27 0.19 3.18 -4.72
C ALA A 27 0.14 1.82 -5.45
N ARG A 28 -0.44 1.77 -6.65
CA ARG A 28 -0.50 0.54 -7.47
C ARG A 28 0.88 0.00 -7.82
N THR A 29 1.83 0.89 -8.14
CA THR A 29 3.21 0.51 -8.43
C THR A 29 3.88 -0.12 -7.21
N PHE A 30 3.66 0.48 -6.03
CA PHE A 30 4.12 -0.08 -4.76
C PHE A 30 3.54 -1.48 -4.51
N LEU A 31 2.21 -1.62 -4.56
CA LEU A 31 1.52 -2.90 -4.34
C LEU A 31 2.05 -3.99 -5.29
N ARG A 32 2.19 -3.67 -6.57
CA ARG A 32 2.73 -4.59 -7.58
C ARG A 32 4.18 -4.99 -7.29
N ARG A 33 5.03 -4.05 -6.85
CA ARG A 33 6.43 -4.35 -6.47
C ARG A 33 6.52 -5.18 -5.19
N ALA A 34 5.59 -4.97 -4.26
CA ALA A 34 5.47 -5.75 -3.04
C ALA A 34 4.80 -7.13 -3.25
N GLY A 35 4.30 -7.41 -4.46
CA GLY A 35 3.60 -8.67 -4.76
C GLY A 35 2.18 -8.75 -4.20
N ILE A 36 1.63 -7.65 -3.67
CA ILE A 36 0.30 -7.61 -3.06
C ILE A 36 -0.76 -7.63 -4.16
N GLN A 37 -1.57 -8.67 -4.17
CA GLN A 37 -2.69 -8.83 -5.10
C GLN A 37 -3.97 -8.21 -4.55
N THR A 38 -4.89 -7.89 -5.45
CA THR A 38 -6.26 -7.54 -5.09
C THR A 38 -6.97 -8.79 -4.57
N VAL A 39 -7.63 -8.67 -3.43
CA VAL A 39 -8.41 -9.78 -2.83
C VAL A 39 -9.88 -9.73 -3.20
N ASP A 40 -10.42 -8.53 -3.40
CA ASP A 40 -11.84 -8.34 -3.69
C ASP A 40 -12.08 -7.08 -4.53
N TYR A 41 -13.22 -7.03 -5.22
CA TYR A 41 -13.69 -5.86 -5.95
C TYR A 41 -15.08 -5.49 -5.46
N VAL A 42 -15.23 -4.26 -5.00
CA VAL A 42 -16.54 -3.74 -4.60
C VAL A 42 -17.01 -2.63 -5.50
N THR A 43 -18.31 -2.63 -5.77
CA THR A 43 -18.93 -1.54 -6.52
C THR A 43 -19.02 -0.32 -5.61
N GLY A 44 -18.26 0.72 -5.94
CA GLY A 44 -18.32 2.00 -5.24
C GLY A 44 -19.63 2.74 -5.51
N PRO A 45 -19.91 3.85 -4.78
CA PRO A 45 -21.15 4.63 -4.94
C PRO A 45 -21.32 5.27 -6.33
N THR A 46 -20.24 5.34 -7.11
CA THR A 46 -20.26 5.81 -8.51
C THR A 46 -20.55 4.71 -9.53
N GLY A 47 -20.82 3.47 -9.07
CA GLY A 47 -21.03 2.30 -9.92
C GLY A 47 -19.75 1.70 -10.50
N ARG A 48 -18.57 2.25 -10.16
CA ARG A 48 -17.28 1.73 -10.62
C ARG A 48 -16.73 0.69 -9.66
N PRO A 49 -16.12 -0.40 -10.16
CA PRO A 49 -15.47 -1.39 -9.31
C PRO A 49 -14.19 -0.80 -8.67
N GLU A 50 -14.07 -0.98 -7.37
CA GLU A 50 -12.93 -0.56 -6.55
C GLU A 50 -12.25 -1.78 -5.94
N ALA A 51 -10.94 -1.88 -6.18
CA ALA A 51 -10.09 -2.97 -5.68
C ALA A 51 -9.83 -2.82 -4.17
N ARG A 52 -9.91 -3.94 -3.46
CA ARG A 52 -9.58 -4.08 -2.04
C ARG A 52 -8.31 -4.92 -1.86
N TYR A 53 -7.52 -4.53 -0.87
CA TYR A 53 -6.22 -5.13 -0.54
C TYR A 53 -6.17 -5.50 0.94
N GLN A 54 -5.45 -6.56 1.28
CA GLN A 54 -5.23 -6.96 2.68
C GLN A 54 -4.40 -5.87 3.40
N ALA A 55 -4.97 -5.26 4.44
CA ALA A 55 -4.30 -4.18 5.17
C ALA A 55 -2.97 -4.64 5.77
N ASP A 56 -2.93 -5.85 6.36
CA ASP A 56 -1.73 -6.36 7.01
C ASP A 56 -0.60 -6.58 6.01
N ALA A 57 -0.89 -7.14 4.84
CA ALA A 57 0.10 -7.26 3.77
C ALA A 57 0.67 -5.90 3.33
N VAL A 58 -0.18 -4.86 3.27
CA VAL A 58 0.25 -3.48 2.96
C VAL A 58 1.14 -2.91 4.06
N ARG A 59 0.77 -3.11 5.34
CA ARG A 59 1.55 -2.66 6.51
C ARG A 59 2.91 -3.33 6.54
N ASP A 60 2.96 -4.65 6.37
CA ASP A 60 4.19 -5.43 6.37
C ASP A 60 5.12 -5.01 5.24
N ALA A 61 4.59 -4.85 4.02
CA ALA A 61 5.37 -4.37 2.89
C ALA A 61 5.87 -2.94 3.09
N ALA A 62 5.06 -2.07 3.73
CA ALA A 62 5.46 -0.70 4.03
C ALA A 62 6.57 -0.66 5.09
N ALA A 63 6.52 -1.56 6.09
CA ALA A 63 7.56 -1.71 7.10
C ALA A 63 8.88 -2.24 6.52
N MET A 64 8.83 -3.14 5.54
CA MET A 64 10.00 -3.68 4.84
C MET A 64 10.64 -2.73 3.82
N ARG A 65 10.07 -1.55 3.61
CA ARG A 65 10.49 -0.62 2.56
C ARG A 65 11.88 -0.04 2.88
N PRO A 66 12.94 -0.35 2.11
CA PRO A 66 14.26 0.22 2.34
C PRO A 66 14.21 1.71 1.97
N GLY A 67 14.41 2.60 2.95
CA GLY A 67 14.52 4.04 2.68
C GLY A 67 13.62 4.99 3.47
N ARG A 68 13.06 4.62 4.64
CA ARG A 68 12.64 5.63 5.65
C ARG A 68 13.70 5.91 6.73
N GLY A 69 14.92 5.38 6.53
CA GLY A 69 16.11 5.60 7.37
C GLY A 69 17.40 5.88 6.60
N ALA A 70 17.38 5.87 5.27
CA ALA A 70 18.50 6.33 4.46
C ALA A 70 18.14 7.71 3.91
N ARG A 71 18.40 8.74 4.71
CA ARG A 71 18.60 10.08 4.14
C ARG A 71 19.70 9.91 3.09
N THR A 72 19.40 10.21 1.83
CA THR A 72 20.43 10.54 0.85
C THR A 72 21.02 11.89 1.24
N ASP A 73 21.73 11.92 2.36
CA ASP A 73 22.69 12.94 2.78
C ASP A 73 24.03 12.20 2.80
N LEU A 74 24.68 12.06 1.63
CA LEU A 74 26.13 11.79 1.60
C LEU A 74 26.73 12.25 0.26
N ASN A 75 27.38 13.41 0.34
CA ASN A 75 28.43 13.99 -0.52
C ASN A 75 28.27 13.95 -2.05
N ARG A 76 27.93 15.11 -2.62
CA ARG A 76 28.55 15.56 -3.86
C ARG A 76 29.63 16.59 -3.50
N ASP A 77 30.81 16.10 -3.15
CA ASP A 77 32.05 16.87 -3.22
C ASP A 77 32.98 16.08 -4.16
N ALA A 78 33.14 16.60 -5.37
CA ALA A 78 34.11 16.21 -6.38
C ALA A 78 34.34 17.40 -7.32
#